data_AF-A0A367XVY1-F1
#
_entry.id   AF-A0A367XVY1-F1
#
_cell.length_a   1.000
_cell.length_b   1.000
_cell.length_c   1.000
_cell.angle_alpha   90.00
_cell.angle_beta   90.00
_cell.angle_gamma   90.00
#
_symmetry.space_group_name_H-M   'P 1'
#
loop_
_entity.id
_entity.type
_entity.pdbx_description
1 polymer ?
#
loop_
_entity_poly.entity_id
_entity_poly.type
_entity_poly.pdbx_seq_one_letter_code
_entity_poly.pdbx_strand_id
1 'polypeptide(L)'
;MTDIHLDQARKTIPPPITQLTLDELKAFPLPRAVESLPTPYLEELTNHHDLLQGYIKQLEAYHAKQQEIIGHLSSLDDILENTIYKQLIKDYEGVIEKINQQIKSINIIYQEFINLETYQYQLLSSNYNQDNLRAKFKKLIEENNQESVEIVKSFGNDKGAYGSETSDESLNDMIEQFKDSRKLYHFRKEKLNRWEEERVSGFL
;
A
#
# COMPACT_ATOMS: atom_id res chain seq x y z
N MET A 1 14.43 -2.28 -1.89
CA MET A 1 15.52 -1.86 -1.00
C MET A 1 16.09 -0.57 -1.54
N THR A 2 15.58 0.57 -1.08
CA THR A 2 16.20 1.87 -1.28
C THR A 2 16.61 2.33 0.10
N ASP A 3 17.80 1.90 0.51
CA ASP A 3 18.46 2.45 1.69
C ASP A 3 18.67 3.93 1.44
N ILE A 4 17.88 4.74 2.12
CA ILE A 4 18.20 6.15 2.27
C ILE A 4 19.42 6.13 3.19
N HIS A 5 20.61 6.17 2.59
CA HIS A 5 21.86 6.34 3.32
C HIS A 5 21.87 7.73 3.98
N LEU A 6 21.21 7.82 5.13
CA LEU A 6 21.14 9.00 6.00
C LEU A 6 22.52 9.44 6.52
N ASP A 7 23.54 8.62 6.30
CA ASP A 7 24.90 8.84 6.80
C ASP A 7 25.82 9.57 5.82
N GLN A 8 25.51 9.65 4.52
CA GLN A 8 26.47 10.19 3.54
C GLN A 8 26.45 11.72 3.38
N ALA A 9 25.46 12.42 3.93
CA ALA A 9 25.35 13.88 3.86
C ALA A 9 25.54 14.59 5.22
N ARG A 10 26.15 13.92 6.20
CA ARG A 10 26.49 14.59 7.47
C ARG A 10 27.72 15.46 7.27
N LYS A 11 27.54 16.67 6.71
CA LYS A 11 28.36 17.80 7.17
C LYS A 11 28.12 17.86 8.68
N THR A 12 29.08 17.33 9.43
CA THR A 12 29.02 17.30 10.89
C THR A 12 28.87 18.73 11.37
N ILE A 13 27.81 18.99 12.14
CA ILE A 13 27.59 20.30 12.75
C ILE A 13 28.89 20.65 13.49
N PRO A 14 29.52 21.78 13.16
CA PRO A 14 30.79 22.11 13.76
C PRO A 14 30.62 22.32 15.28
N PRO A 15 31.62 21.91 16.09
CA PRO A 15 31.50 21.87 17.55
C PRO A 15 31.30 23.27 18.13
N PRO A 16 30.62 23.41 19.28
CA PRO A 16 30.35 24.71 19.87
C PRO A 16 31.65 25.46 20.18
N ILE A 17 31.68 26.73 19.78
CA ILE A 17 32.84 27.60 20.00
C ILE A 17 33.03 27.82 21.49
N THR A 18 34.24 27.54 21.98
CA THR A 18 34.64 27.84 23.35
C THR A 18 34.83 29.34 23.56
N GLN A 19 34.45 29.82 24.74
CA GLN A 19 34.62 31.22 25.11
C GLN A 19 36.10 31.57 25.24
N LEU A 20 36.45 32.80 24.85
CA LEU A 20 37.82 33.30 24.97
C LEU A 20 38.16 33.50 26.44
N THR A 21 39.24 32.88 26.91
CA THR A 21 39.72 33.04 28.28
C THR A 21 40.65 34.25 28.40
N LEU A 22 40.84 34.76 29.63
CA LEU A 22 41.72 35.89 29.91
C LEU A 22 43.19 35.61 29.53
N ASP A 23 43.65 34.37 29.69
CA ASP A 23 45.00 33.94 29.36
C ASP A 23 45.24 33.91 27.84
N GLU A 24 44.21 33.54 27.06
CA GLU A 24 44.25 33.52 25.60
C GLU A 24 44.18 34.91 24.98
N LEU A 25 43.61 35.88 25.71
CA LEU A 25 43.49 37.27 25.27
C LEU A 25 44.86 37.93 25.07
N LYS A 26 45.92 37.44 25.76
CA LYS A 26 47.29 37.97 25.72
C LYS A 26 47.34 39.50 25.80
N ALA A 27 46.65 40.06 26.79
CA ALA A 27 46.54 41.51 26.98
C ALA A 27 47.85 42.20 27.39
N PHE A 28 48.92 41.45 27.61
CA PHE A 28 50.23 41.96 27.98
C PHE A 28 51.33 41.43 27.04
N PRO A 29 52.37 42.22 26.75
CA PRO A 29 52.66 43.53 27.32
C PRO A 29 51.76 44.65 26.77
N LEU A 30 51.59 45.70 27.57
CA LEU A 30 50.80 46.87 27.16
C LEU A 30 51.52 47.57 25.99
N PRO A 31 50.79 48.24 25.09
CA PRO A 31 51.43 49.04 24.06
C PRO A 31 52.35 50.08 24.70
N ARG A 32 53.54 50.30 24.13
CA ARG A 32 54.50 51.28 24.66
C ARG A 32 53.92 52.67 24.88
N ALA A 33 52.93 53.07 24.07
CA ALA A 33 52.20 54.31 24.22
C ALA A 33 51.45 54.39 25.55
N VAL A 34 50.87 53.28 26.01
CA VAL A 34 50.15 53.18 27.28
C VAL A 34 51.12 53.07 28.45
N GLU A 35 52.22 52.32 28.30
CA GLU A 35 53.26 52.21 29.34
C GLU A 35 53.96 53.55 29.65
N SER A 36 54.02 54.45 28.66
CA SER A 36 54.66 55.77 28.81
C SER A 36 53.77 56.88 29.39
N LEU A 37 52.49 56.58 29.65
CA LEU A 37 51.54 57.58 30.15
C LEU A 37 51.84 57.98 31.60
N PRO A 38 51.73 59.28 31.94
CA PRO A 38 51.76 59.73 33.33
C PRO A 38 50.64 59.08 34.15
N THR A 39 50.91 58.81 35.43
CA THR A 39 49.99 58.21 36.41
C THR A 39 48.54 58.74 36.39
N PRO A 40 48.26 60.06 36.30
CA PRO A 40 46.89 60.57 36.26
C PRO A 40 46.10 60.12 35.03
N TYR A 41 46.76 59.93 33.88
CA TYR A 41 46.10 59.44 32.66
C TYR A 41 45.92 57.93 32.66
N LEU A 42 46.79 57.19 33.37
CA LEU A 42 46.58 55.76 33.63
C LEU A 42 45.37 55.55 34.55
N GLU A 43 45.22 56.38 35.58
CA GLU A 43 44.02 56.37 36.43
C GLU A 43 42.77 56.65 35.61
N GLU A 44 42.82 57.66 34.72
CA GLU A 44 41.71 57.97 33.81
C GLU A 44 41.37 56.81 32.87
N LEU A 45 42.38 56.14 32.30
CA LEU A 45 42.21 54.95 31.46
C LEU A 45 41.56 53.80 32.24
N THR A 46 41.98 53.56 33.48
CA THR A 46 41.41 52.49 34.33
C THR A 46 39.99 52.80 34.79
N ASN A 47 39.65 54.09 34.94
CA ASN A 47 38.33 54.53 35.38
C ASN A 47 37.30 54.58 34.24
N HIS A 48 37.74 54.65 32.98
CA HIS A 48 36.87 54.68 31.81
C HIS A 48 36.73 53.29 31.17
N HIS A 49 35.62 52.62 31.49
CA HIS A 49 35.31 51.27 30.98
C HIS A 49 35.34 51.17 29.44
N ASP A 50 34.89 52.20 28.74
CA ASP A 50 34.82 52.22 27.27
C ASP A 50 36.22 52.20 26.62
N LEU A 51 37.21 52.85 27.23
CA LEU A 51 38.59 52.87 26.75
C LEU A 51 39.24 51.49 26.91
N LEU A 52 39.02 50.84 28.05
CA LEU A 52 39.47 49.46 28.29
C LEU A 52 38.80 48.48 27.33
N GLN A 53 37.50 48.65 27.06
CA GLN A 53 36.78 47.82 26.11
C GLN A 53 37.31 48.03 24.68
N GLY A 54 37.60 49.28 24.29
CA GLY A 54 38.21 49.61 23.01
C GLY A 54 39.58 48.97 22.83
N TYR A 55 40.41 48.99 23.88
CA TYR A 55 41.71 48.33 23.90
C TYR A 55 41.58 46.81 23.72
N ILE A 56 40.70 46.16 24.48
CA ILE A 56 40.46 44.71 24.37
C ILE A 56 39.99 44.33 22.95
N LYS A 57 39.13 45.15 22.34
CA LYS A 57 38.63 44.92 20.97
C LYS A 57 39.72 45.03 19.90
N GLN A 58 40.81 45.75 20.15
CA GLN A 58 41.95 45.87 19.23
C GLN A 58 42.93 44.69 19.32
N LEU A 59 42.84 43.86 20.37
CA LEU A 59 43.75 42.74 20.54
C LEU A 59 43.57 41.71 19.40
N GLU A 60 44.68 41.21 18.86
CA GLU A 60 44.66 40.23 17.77
C GLU A 60 43.91 38.95 18.14
N ALA A 61 44.02 38.51 19.40
CA ALA A 61 43.30 37.34 19.91
C ALA A 61 41.77 37.52 19.85
N TYR A 62 41.28 38.73 20.15
CA TYR A 62 39.86 39.05 20.05
C TYR A 62 39.38 39.04 18.60
N HIS A 63 40.13 39.67 17.69
CA HIS A 63 39.82 39.67 16.27
C HIS A 63 39.88 38.27 15.65
N ALA A 64 40.87 37.45 16.00
CA ALA A 64 40.97 36.07 15.56
C ALA A 64 39.74 35.26 16.00
N LYS A 65 39.32 35.43 17.27
CA LYS A 65 38.13 34.74 17.79
C LYS A 65 36.85 35.23 17.13
N GLN A 66 36.74 36.53 16.86
CA GLN A 66 35.61 37.10 16.13
C GLN A 66 35.51 36.52 14.72
N GLN A 67 36.63 36.38 14.00
CA GLN A 67 36.65 35.77 12.67
C GLN A 67 36.29 34.28 12.71
N GLU A 68 36.76 33.55 13.72
CA GLU A 68 36.35 32.15 13.96
C GLU A 68 34.83 32.04 14.13
N ILE A 69 34.23 32.91 14.95
CA ILE A 69 32.76 32.94 15.15
C ILE A 69 32.02 33.23 13.85
N ILE A 70 32.46 34.23 13.08
CA ILE A 70 31.84 34.57 11.80
C ILE A 70 31.94 33.41 10.81
N GLY A 71 33.11 32.76 10.72
CA GLY A 71 33.32 31.60 9.85
C GLY A 71 32.45 30.39 10.27
N HIS A 72 32.26 30.20 11.57
CA HIS A 72 31.39 29.14 12.07
C HIS A 72 29.92 29.41 11.75
N LEU A 73 29.46 30.66 11.95
CA LEU A 73 28.10 31.07 11.60
C LEU A 73 27.81 30.89 10.11
N SER A 74 28.73 31.32 9.24
CA SER A 74 28.56 31.16 7.79
C SER A 74 28.52 29.68 7.37
N SER A 75 29.30 28.82 8.04
CA SER A 75 29.23 27.37 7.80
C SER A 75 27.89 26.76 8.23
N LEU A 76 27.30 27.24 9.33
CA LEU A 76 25.99 26.79 9.81
C LEU A 76 24.87 27.25 8.87
N ASP A 77 24.94 28.49 8.38
CA ASP A 77 23.99 29.01 7.39
C ASP A 77 24.04 28.20 6.09
N ASP A 78 25.24 27.83 5.62
CA ASP A 78 25.41 26.97 4.44
C ASP A 78 24.81 25.57 4.65
N ILE A 79 24.99 24.97 5.83
CA ILE A 79 24.37 23.68 6.17
C ILE A 79 22.84 23.81 6.17
N LEU A 80 22.32 24.85 6.81
CA LEU A 80 20.88 25.09 6.91
C LEU A 80 20.26 25.27 5.51
N GLU A 81 20.82 26.13 4.68
CA GLU A 81 20.26 26.45 3.37
C GLU A 81 20.43 25.30 2.37
N ASN A 82 21.66 24.80 2.20
CA ASN A 82 21.97 23.87 1.12
C ASN A 82 21.69 22.41 1.51
N THR A 83 21.98 22.03 2.74
CA THR A 83 21.83 20.62 3.17
C THR A 83 20.41 20.35 3.65
N ILE A 84 19.86 21.22 4.49
CA ILE A 84 18.53 20.99 5.08
C ILE A 84 17.43 21.44 4.11
N TYR A 85 17.38 22.72 3.75
CA TYR A 85 16.27 23.25 2.95
C TYR A 85 16.25 22.73 1.51
N LYS A 86 17.38 22.77 0.80
CA LYS A 86 17.41 22.41 -0.63
C LYS A 86 17.42 20.91 -0.89
N GLN A 87 18.03 20.12 -0.01
CA GLN A 87 18.24 18.69 -0.25
C GLN A 87 17.34 17.84 0.65
N LEU A 88 17.51 17.91 1.97
CA LEU A 88 16.82 17.00 2.89
C LEU A 88 15.28 17.12 2.80
N ILE A 89 14.74 18.34 2.84
CA ILE A 89 13.29 18.56 2.75
C ILE A 89 12.74 18.02 1.42
N LYS A 90 13.42 18.34 0.32
CA LYS A 90 13.02 17.91 -1.02
C LYS A 90 13.06 16.38 -1.18
N ASP A 91 14.08 15.74 -0.61
CA ASP A 91 14.21 14.29 -0.63
C ASP A 91 13.08 13.63 0.16
N TYR A 92 12.74 14.18 1.34
CA TYR A 92 11.60 13.70 2.13
C TYR A 92 10.26 13.91 1.40
N GLU A 93 10.04 15.06 0.78
CA GLU A 93 8.84 15.30 -0.03
C GLU A 93 8.70 14.28 -1.16
N GLY A 94 9.80 13.97 -1.86
CA GLY A 94 9.81 12.94 -2.89
C GLY A 94 9.51 11.53 -2.37
N VAL A 95 9.97 11.20 -1.16
CA VAL A 95 9.64 9.93 -0.50
C VAL A 95 8.18 9.88 -0.09
N ILE A 96 7.64 10.96 0.49
CA ILE A 96 6.24 11.08 0.86
C ILE A 96 5.34 10.89 -0.37
N GLU A 97 5.70 11.50 -1.51
CA GLU A 97 4.95 11.33 -2.75
C GLU A 97 4.96 9.88 -3.24
N LYS A 98 6.11 9.20 -3.21
CA LYS A 98 6.21 7.78 -3.56
C LYS A 98 5.34 6.89 -2.66
N ILE A 99 5.36 7.13 -1.34
CA ILE A 99 4.52 6.40 -0.39
C ILE A 99 3.04 6.61 -0.72
N ASN A 100 2.62 7.84 -0.97
CA ASN A 100 1.25 8.16 -1.34
C ASN A 100 0.82 7.47 -2.65
N GLN A 101 1.70 7.41 -3.65
CA GLN A 101 1.43 6.68 -4.90
C GLN A 101 1.27 5.18 -4.66
N GLN A 102 2.12 4.58 -3.81
CA GLN A 102 2.01 3.16 -3.44
C GLN A 102 0.71 2.85 -2.70
N ILE A 103 0.31 3.70 -1.75
CA ILE A 103 -0.96 3.55 -1.02
C ILE A 103 -2.15 3.60 -1.99
N LYS A 104 -2.14 4.53 -2.96
CA LYS A 104 -3.18 4.59 -4.00
C LYS A 104 -3.25 3.30 -4.83
N SER A 105 -2.09 2.76 -5.22
CA SER A 105 -2.03 1.50 -5.96
C SER A 105 -2.57 0.32 -5.15
N ILE A 106 -2.21 0.22 -3.86
CA ILE A 106 -2.72 -0.82 -2.96
C ILE A 106 -4.24 -0.73 -2.83
N ASN A 107 -4.78 0.48 -2.68
CA ASN A 107 -6.23 0.68 -2.58
C ASN A 107 -6.96 0.23 -3.85
N ILE A 108 -6.41 0.47 -5.05
CA ILE A 108 -6.98 -0.01 -6.31
C ILE A 108 -7.02 -1.54 -6.34
N ILE A 109 -5.89 -2.19 -6.03
CA ILE A 109 -5.78 -3.65 -6.01
C ILE A 109 -6.73 -4.25 -4.97
N TYR A 110 -6.85 -3.63 -3.80
CA TYR A 110 -7.76 -4.08 -2.76
C TYR A 110 -9.22 -4.01 -3.19
N GLN A 111 -9.64 -2.94 -3.87
CA GLN A 111 -11.00 -2.86 -4.43
C GLN A 111 -11.25 -3.94 -5.48
N GLU A 112 -10.27 -4.21 -6.34
CA GLU A 112 -10.35 -5.30 -7.32
C GLU A 112 -10.49 -6.67 -6.64
N PHE A 113 -9.71 -6.91 -5.59
CA PHE A 113 -9.80 -8.13 -4.78
C PHE A 113 -11.19 -8.32 -4.18
N ILE A 114 -11.77 -7.29 -3.55
CA ILE A 114 -13.12 -7.35 -2.98
C ILE A 114 -14.18 -7.63 -4.05
N ASN A 115 -14.03 -7.05 -5.24
CA ASN A 115 -14.94 -7.31 -6.35
C ASN A 115 -14.84 -8.76 -6.83
N LEU A 116 -13.64 -9.29 -6.96
CA LEU A 116 -13.40 -10.69 -7.34
C LEU A 116 -13.94 -11.65 -6.28
N GLU A 117 -13.71 -11.37 -5.01
CA GLU A 117 -14.26 -12.14 -3.89
C GLU A 117 -15.79 -12.14 -3.92
N THR A 118 -16.39 -10.97 -4.14
CA THR A 118 -17.85 -10.85 -4.29
C THR A 118 -18.36 -11.68 -5.47
N TYR A 119 -17.69 -11.61 -6.62
CA TYR A 119 -18.05 -12.41 -7.80
C TYR A 119 -17.91 -13.91 -7.53
N GLN A 120 -16.86 -14.33 -6.85
CA GLN A 120 -16.66 -15.71 -6.44
C GLN A 120 -17.81 -16.21 -5.56
N TYR A 121 -18.20 -15.44 -4.54
CA TYR A 121 -19.34 -15.79 -3.69
C TYR A 121 -20.66 -15.83 -4.45
N GLN A 122 -20.87 -14.91 -5.40
CA GLN A 122 -22.05 -14.94 -6.27
C GLN A 122 -22.10 -16.21 -7.13
N LEU A 123 -20.96 -16.61 -7.71
CA LEU A 123 -20.88 -17.85 -8.50
C LEU A 123 -21.09 -19.09 -7.63
N LEU A 124 -20.48 -19.15 -6.46
CA LEU A 124 -20.67 -20.23 -5.49
C LEU A 124 -22.14 -20.34 -5.09
N SER A 125 -22.76 -19.22 -4.73
CA SER A 125 -24.17 -19.18 -4.33
C SER A 125 -25.11 -19.56 -5.49
N SER A 126 -24.91 -19.01 -6.68
CA SER A 126 -25.80 -19.24 -7.82
C SER A 126 -25.66 -20.64 -8.44
N ASN A 127 -24.42 -21.12 -8.60
CA ASN A 127 -24.15 -22.34 -9.38
C ASN A 127 -23.82 -23.56 -8.53
N TYR A 128 -23.23 -23.37 -7.35
CA TYR A 128 -22.68 -24.45 -6.54
C TYR A 128 -23.37 -24.62 -5.18
N ASN A 129 -24.35 -23.77 -4.86
CA ASN A 129 -25.21 -23.98 -3.70
C ASN A 129 -26.01 -25.28 -3.90
N GLN A 130 -25.96 -26.14 -2.89
CA GLN A 130 -26.65 -27.42 -2.85
C GLN A 130 -28.16 -27.30 -3.14
N ASP A 131 -28.80 -26.23 -2.67
CA ASP A 131 -30.23 -26.00 -2.91
C ASP A 131 -30.50 -25.64 -4.38
N ASN A 132 -29.66 -24.81 -4.99
CA ASN A 132 -29.75 -24.44 -6.40
C ASN A 132 -29.46 -25.64 -7.31
N LEU A 133 -28.47 -26.47 -6.95
CA LEU A 133 -28.18 -27.71 -7.67
C LEU A 133 -29.32 -28.72 -7.56
N ARG A 134 -29.90 -28.88 -6.36
CA ARG A 134 -31.09 -29.72 -6.15
C ARG A 134 -32.28 -29.22 -6.96
N ALA A 135 -32.53 -27.91 -7.00
CA ALA A 135 -33.60 -27.31 -7.78
C ALA A 135 -33.40 -27.54 -9.29
N LYS A 136 -32.18 -27.31 -9.82
CA LYS A 136 -31.83 -27.63 -11.22
C LYS A 136 -32.03 -29.11 -11.52
N PHE A 137 -31.63 -30.00 -10.62
CA PHE A 137 -31.78 -31.45 -10.79
C PHE A 137 -33.25 -31.90 -10.76
N LYS A 138 -34.07 -31.31 -9.89
CA LYS A 138 -35.54 -31.51 -9.86
C LYS A 138 -36.17 -31.11 -11.18
N LYS A 139 -35.81 -29.94 -11.72
CA LYS A 139 -36.29 -29.47 -13.02
C LYS A 139 -35.93 -30.45 -14.15
N LEU A 140 -34.70 -30.95 -14.16
CA LEU A 140 -34.20 -31.90 -15.15
C LEU A 140 -34.97 -33.25 -15.09
N ILE A 141 -35.33 -33.71 -13.88
CA ILE A 141 -36.19 -34.89 -13.70
C ILE A 141 -37.59 -34.63 -14.28
N GLU A 142 -38.15 -33.44 -14.09
CA GLU A 142 -39.46 -33.08 -14.65
C GLU A 142 -39.42 -32.98 -16.18
N GLU A 143 -38.39 -32.37 -16.74
CA GLU A 143 -38.15 -32.31 -18.19
C GLU A 143 -38.09 -33.73 -18.78
N ASN A 144 -37.35 -34.66 -18.16
CA ASN A 144 -37.33 -36.07 -18.56
C ASN A 144 -38.69 -36.77 -18.49
N ASN A 145 -39.48 -36.46 -17.45
CA ASN A 145 -40.82 -37.03 -17.30
C ASN A 145 -41.74 -36.52 -18.42
N GLN A 146 -41.62 -35.25 -18.76
CA GLN A 146 -42.35 -34.64 -19.85
C GLN A 146 -41.93 -35.23 -21.20
N GLU A 147 -40.63 -35.42 -21.45
CA GLU A 147 -40.11 -36.12 -22.64
C GLU A 147 -40.69 -37.53 -22.78
N SER A 148 -40.71 -38.32 -21.69
CA SER A 148 -41.34 -39.66 -21.69
C SER A 148 -42.81 -39.60 -22.09
N VAL A 149 -43.55 -38.59 -21.63
CA VAL A 149 -44.98 -38.40 -21.96
C VAL A 149 -45.14 -37.92 -23.40
N GLU A 150 -44.25 -37.06 -23.89
CA GLU A 150 -44.24 -36.56 -25.26
C GLU A 150 -43.96 -37.67 -26.27
N ILE A 151 -43.05 -38.61 -25.99
CA ILE A 151 -42.81 -39.81 -26.82
C ILE A 151 -44.10 -40.63 -27.04
N VAL A 152 -44.91 -40.79 -25.99
CA VAL A 152 -46.19 -41.53 -26.08
C VAL A 152 -47.25 -40.72 -26.83
N LYS A 153 -47.29 -39.39 -26.61
CA LYS A 153 -48.24 -38.50 -27.27
C LYS A 153 -47.94 -38.32 -28.75
N SER A 154 -46.68 -38.20 -29.15
CA SER A 154 -46.28 -38.06 -30.55
C SER A 154 -46.66 -39.31 -31.34
N PHE A 155 -46.40 -40.50 -30.79
CA PHE A 155 -46.81 -41.77 -31.39
C PHE A 155 -48.34 -41.95 -31.43
N GLY A 156 -49.06 -41.44 -30.42
CA GLY A 156 -50.52 -41.45 -30.39
C GLY A 156 -51.17 -40.50 -31.40
N ASN A 157 -50.53 -39.35 -31.68
CA ASN A 157 -51.00 -38.38 -32.66
C ASN A 157 -50.67 -38.78 -34.10
N ASP A 158 -49.55 -39.47 -34.34
CA ASP A 158 -49.22 -40.06 -35.64
C ASP A 158 -50.25 -41.13 -36.07
N LYS A 159 -50.91 -41.80 -35.12
CA LYS A 159 -52.04 -42.71 -35.39
C LYS A 159 -53.33 -42.00 -35.83
N GLY A 160 -53.43 -40.68 -35.64
CA GLY A 160 -54.61 -39.88 -35.96
C GLY A 160 -54.62 -39.25 -37.36
N ALA A 161 -53.49 -39.26 -38.06
CA ALA A 161 -53.35 -38.70 -39.41
C ALA A 161 -53.22 -39.83 -40.44
N TYR A 162 -54.36 -40.20 -41.06
CA TYR A 162 -54.45 -41.04 -42.26
C TYR A 162 -53.82 -42.43 -42.19
N GLY A 163 -54.56 -43.40 -41.64
CA GLY A 163 -54.58 -44.79 -42.12
C GLY A 163 -53.25 -45.50 -42.40
N SER A 164 -52.17 -45.15 -41.68
CA SER A 164 -50.86 -45.72 -41.89
C SER A 164 -50.74 -47.03 -41.12
N GLU A 165 -50.50 -48.13 -41.83
CA GLU A 165 -50.11 -49.41 -41.22
C GLU A 165 -48.89 -49.16 -40.33
N THR A 166 -49.09 -49.28 -39.03
CA THR A 166 -48.01 -49.08 -38.06
C THR A 166 -47.06 -50.26 -38.23
N SER A 167 -45.87 -50.05 -38.78
CA SER A 167 -44.84 -51.10 -38.83
C SER A 167 -44.49 -51.51 -37.40
N ASP A 168 -44.41 -52.81 -37.12
CA ASP A 168 -43.97 -53.34 -35.81
C ASP A 168 -42.60 -52.76 -35.40
N GLU A 169 -41.78 -52.37 -36.38
CA GLU A 169 -40.49 -51.72 -36.18
C GLU A 169 -40.62 -50.32 -35.55
N SER A 170 -41.57 -49.49 -35.97
CA SER A 170 -41.76 -48.15 -35.41
C SER A 170 -42.40 -48.18 -34.01
N LEU A 171 -43.21 -49.21 -33.73
CA LEU A 171 -43.72 -49.48 -32.39
C LEU A 171 -42.58 -49.91 -31.46
N ASN A 172 -41.71 -50.82 -31.91
CA ASN A 172 -40.57 -51.28 -31.12
C ASN A 172 -39.57 -50.16 -30.83
N ASP A 173 -39.28 -49.30 -31.81
CA ASP A 173 -38.41 -48.13 -31.62
C ASP A 173 -38.98 -47.14 -30.60
N MET A 174 -40.29 -46.88 -30.64
CA MET A 174 -40.95 -46.03 -29.64
C MET A 174 -40.88 -46.64 -28.24
N ILE A 175 -41.12 -47.95 -28.12
CA ILE A 175 -41.05 -48.67 -26.84
C ILE A 175 -39.63 -48.61 -26.27
N GLU A 176 -38.61 -48.76 -27.11
CA GLU A 176 -37.20 -48.67 -26.71
C GLU A 176 -36.86 -47.25 -26.21
N GLN A 177 -37.22 -46.21 -26.97
CA GLN A 177 -37.02 -44.81 -26.58
C GLN A 177 -37.76 -44.46 -25.28
N PHE A 178 -39.00 -44.92 -25.12
CA PHE A 178 -39.77 -44.72 -23.90
C PHE A 178 -39.12 -45.43 -22.70
N LYS A 179 -38.69 -46.68 -22.89
CA LYS A 179 -38.04 -47.48 -21.84
C LYS A 179 -36.73 -46.82 -21.38
N ASP A 180 -35.94 -46.32 -22.31
CA ASP A 180 -34.68 -45.64 -21.99
C ASP A 180 -34.92 -44.30 -21.29
N SER A 181 -35.91 -43.51 -21.74
CA SER A 181 -36.31 -42.26 -21.09
C SER A 181 -36.80 -42.52 -19.64
N ARG A 182 -37.64 -43.54 -19.43
CA ARG A 182 -38.13 -43.91 -18.09
C ARG A 182 -37.05 -44.47 -17.19
N LYS A 183 -36.13 -45.27 -17.72
CA LYS A 183 -34.96 -45.77 -16.98
C LYS A 183 -34.10 -44.60 -16.49
N LEU A 184 -33.85 -43.62 -17.36
CA LEU A 184 -33.10 -42.42 -17.02
C LEU A 184 -33.82 -41.55 -15.97
N TYR A 185 -35.15 -41.38 -16.10
CA TYR A 185 -35.99 -40.69 -15.11
C TYR A 185 -35.88 -41.34 -13.72
N HIS A 186 -36.11 -42.65 -13.63
CA HIS A 186 -36.09 -43.35 -12.34
C HIS A 186 -34.70 -43.36 -11.70
N PHE A 187 -33.64 -43.51 -12.50
CA PHE A 187 -32.27 -43.39 -12.03
C PHE A 187 -31.97 -42.01 -11.43
N ARG A 188 -32.38 -40.93 -12.12
CA ARG A 188 -32.20 -39.56 -11.62
C ARG A 188 -33.04 -39.32 -10.36
N LYS A 189 -34.28 -39.82 -10.31
CA LYS A 189 -35.15 -39.73 -9.13
C LYS A 189 -34.56 -40.43 -7.90
N GLU A 190 -34.02 -41.64 -8.08
CA GLU A 190 -33.34 -42.36 -7.01
C GLU A 190 -32.11 -41.58 -6.51
N LYS A 191 -31.31 -41.03 -7.43
CA LYS A 191 -30.18 -40.16 -7.07
C LYS A 191 -30.60 -38.94 -6.27
N LEU A 192 -31.69 -38.27 -6.64
CA LEU A 192 -32.22 -37.13 -5.89
C LEU A 192 -32.63 -37.53 -4.47
N ASN A 193 -33.37 -38.63 -4.33
CA ASN A 193 -33.82 -39.12 -3.02
C ASN A 193 -32.63 -39.42 -2.10
N ARG A 194 -31.59 -40.09 -2.62
CA ARG A 194 -30.35 -40.35 -1.86
C ARG A 194 -29.60 -39.08 -1.48
N TRP A 195 -29.69 -38.04 -2.30
CA TRP A 195 -29.09 -36.73 -2.03
C TRP A 195 -29.89 -35.95 -0.98
N GLU A 196 -31.21 -36.11 -0.91
CA GLU A 196 -32.06 -35.53 0.15
C GLU A 196 -31.79 -36.21 1.51
N GLU A 197 -31.47 -37.50 1.51
CA GLU A 197 -31.09 -38.27 2.71
C GLU A 197 -29.63 -38.06 3.16
N GLU A 198 -28.86 -37.18 2.50
CA GLU A 198 -27.42 -36.93 2.73
C GLU A 198 -26.51 -38.17 2.64
N ARG A 199 -27.04 -39.29 2.12
CA ARG A 199 -26.30 -40.55 1.96
C ARG A 199 -25.26 -40.51 0.85
N VAL A 200 -25.32 -39.49 0.02
CA VAL A 200 -24.33 -39.19 -1.02
C VAL A 200 -24.00 -37.72 -0.86
N SER A 201 -22.76 -37.41 -0.43
CA SER A 201 -22.23 -36.05 -0.58
C SER A 201 -22.26 -35.74 -2.07
N GLY A 202 -22.96 -34.66 -2.46
CA GLY A 202 -23.41 -34.37 -3.82
C GLY A 202 -22.41 -34.58 -4.95
N PHE A 203 -22.96 -34.66 -6.17
CA PHE A 203 -22.29 -34.83 -7.47
C PHE A 203 -20.76 -34.56 -7.46
N LEU A 204 -19.99 -35.64 -7.28
CA LEU A 204 -18.67 -35.84 -7.84
C LEU A 204 -18.77 -37.05 -8.79
#